data_AF-A0A2A2Y5J4-F1
#
_entry.id   AF-A0A2A2Y5J4-F1
#
_cell.length_a   1.000
_cell.length_b   1.000
_cell.length_c   1.000
_cell.angle_alpha   90.00
_cell.angle_beta   90.00
_cell.angle_gamma   90.00
#
_symmetry.space_group_name_H-M   'P 1'
#
loop_
_entity.id
_entity.type
_entity.pdbx_description
1 polymer ?
#
loop_
_entity_poly.entity_id
_entity_poly.type
_entity_poly.pdbx_seq_one_letter_code
_entity_poly.pdbx_strand_id
1 'polypeptide(L)'
;MNPSLLILLTAVSLAAADTPKGPPLKEADAKPPGQNRVTITVKGDKRVIESNGIPDHMVATFPNRGNPNAISEQKYRLEVPVRPALREGASGRMMSAWGVALNGVVFDPGTAEVYNDGDRSSPWHYEALMSNTEMGTTPKIKVGLGLDQNHGHVQPNGAYHYHGIPTLLFERLSGGDKKMTQVGWAADGFPVYAIYAFAKSEDPKSELKKMKSSYRLKTDDRGGDGKTTPTGKPDGSFGLDFEYVAGHGDLDEFGGRSGVTPEFPKGTYYYVMTEEYPFIPRKFKGTPDPSFSKQRMDPHANLGGQGGPGAKGGKKGKKGPPPEGAPK
;
A
#
# COMPACT_ATOMS: atom_id res chain seq x y z
N MET A 1 -14.05 -66.97 -10.44
CA MET A 1 -14.64 -66.05 -9.43
C MET A 1 -13.50 -65.22 -8.86
N ASN A 2 -13.25 -64.04 -9.44
CA ASN A 2 -12.20 -63.11 -8.96
C ASN A 2 -12.85 -62.08 -8.03
N PRO A 3 -12.31 -61.81 -6.83
CA PRO A 3 -12.86 -60.78 -5.97
C PRO A 3 -12.42 -59.41 -6.47
N SER A 4 -13.40 -58.55 -6.74
CA SER A 4 -13.18 -57.15 -7.08
C SER A 4 -12.59 -56.41 -5.88
N LEU A 5 -11.37 -55.90 -6.06
CA LEU A 5 -10.70 -55.02 -5.11
C LEU A 5 -11.33 -53.62 -5.19
N LEU A 6 -12.18 -53.30 -4.21
CA LEU A 6 -12.80 -51.98 -4.08
C LEU A 6 -11.77 -51.03 -3.45
N ILE A 7 -11.05 -50.27 -4.28
CA ILE A 7 -10.15 -49.20 -3.82
C ILE A 7 -11.03 -48.03 -3.37
N LEU A 8 -11.16 -47.89 -2.05
CA LEU A 8 -11.79 -46.74 -1.42
C LEU A 8 -10.84 -45.53 -1.57
N LEU A 9 -11.04 -44.71 -2.60
CA LEU A 9 -10.42 -43.39 -2.66
C LEU A 9 -11.06 -42.50 -1.58
N THR A 10 -10.40 -42.41 -0.43
CA THR A 10 -10.65 -41.33 0.53
C THR A 10 -10.18 -40.03 -0.12
N ALA A 11 -11.11 -39.28 -0.69
CA ALA A 11 -10.90 -37.89 -1.05
C ALA A 11 -10.65 -37.12 0.26
N VAL A 12 -9.37 -36.89 0.57
CA VAL A 12 -8.99 -35.90 1.57
C VAL A 12 -9.40 -34.55 0.98
N SER A 13 -10.53 -34.03 1.42
CA SER A 13 -10.87 -32.63 1.27
C SER A 13 -9.75 -31.85 1.97
N LEU A 14 -8.82 -31.28 1.21
CA LEU A 14 -8.07 -30.14 1.69
C LEU A 14 -9.12 -29.06 1.96
N ALA A 15 -9.54 -28.94 3.22
CA ALA A 15 -10.19 -27.73 3.68
C ALA A 15 -9.33 -26.57 3.17
N ALA A 16 -9.90 -25.69 2.36
CA ALA A 16 -9.27 -24.44 2.01
C ALA A 16 -8.88 -23.81 3.35
N ALA A 17 -7.59 -23.76 3.65
CA ALA A 17 -7.11 -23.09 4.85
C ALA A 17 -7.72 -21.69 4.82
N ASP A 18 -8.44 -21.32 5.88
CA ASP A 18 -9.06 -20.00 6.01
C ASP A 18 -7.98 -18.97 5.73
N THR A 19 -8.03 -18.36 4.54
CA THR A 19 -7.12 -17.26 4.19
C THR A 19 -7.22 -16.22 5.31
N PRO A 20 -6.10 -15.83 5.93
CA PRO A 20 -6.12 -14.90 7.06
C PRO A 20 -6.94 -13.66 6.69
N LYS A 21 -7.95 -13.35 7.50
CA LYS A 21 -8.81 -12.17 7.27
C LYS A 21 -8.24 -10.99 8.05
N GLY A 22 -8.13 -9.87 7.36
CA GLY A 22 -7.74 -8.60 7.95
C GLY A 22 -8.70 -8.07 9.03
N PRO A 23 -8.34 -6.94 9.65
CA PRO A 23 -9.25 -6.26 10.58
C PRO A 23 -10.52 -5.81 9.86
N PRO A 24 -11.68 -5.76 10.56
CA PRO A 24 -12.93 -5.31 9.97
C PRO A 24 -12.82 -3.85 9.53
N LEU A 25 -13.25 -3.58 8.29
CA LEU A 25 -13.30 -2.23 7.72
C LEU A 25 -14.50 -1.46 8.26
N LYS A 26 -14.34 -0.16 8.49
CA LYS A 26 -15.42 0.76 8.86
C LYS A 26 -16.22 1.14 7.62
N GLU A 27 -17.54 1.20 7.76
CA GLU A 27 -18.42 1.69 6.70
C GLU A 27 -18.05 3.12 6.31
N ALA A 28 -18.06 3.40 5.00
CA ALA A 28 -17.76 4.70 4.45
C ALA A 28 -19.05 5.47 4.15
N ASP A 29 -19.66 6.02 5.19
CA ASP A 29 -21.00 6.64 5.18
C ASP A 29 -20.99 8.16 5.47
N ALA A 30 -19.82 8.74 5.75
CA ALA A 30 -19.66 10.13 6.09
C ALA A 30 -19.03 10.93 4.94
N LYS A 31 -19.47 12.18 4.78
CA LYS A 31 -18.80 13.13 3.88
C LYS A 31 -17.45 13.55 4.48
N PRO A 32 -16.36 13.63 3.69
CA PRO A 32 -15.10 14.11 4.19
C PRO A 32 -15.19 15.61 4.58
N PRO A 33 -14.36 16.08 5.53
CA PRO A 33 -14.35 17.48 5.93
C PRO A 33 -13.68 18.33 4.85
N GLY A 34 -14.51 18.95 4.01
CA GLY A 34 -14.08 19.86 2.95
C GLY A 34 -14.31 19.31 1.55
N GLN A 35 -14.01 20.14 0.55
CA GLN A 35 -14.15 19.77 -0.85
C GLN A 35 -12.82 19.26 -1.39
N ASN A 36 -12.84 18.13 -2.11
CA ASN A 36 -11.68 17.67 -2.86
C ASN A 36 -11.19 18.74 -3.85
N ARG A 37 -9.88 18.98 -3.86
CA ARG A 37 -9.21 19.79 -4.87
C ARG A 37 -7.97 19.04 -5.33
N VAL A 38 -7.95 18.70 -6.62
CA VAL A 38 -6.80 18.12 -7.29
C VAL A 38 -6.66 18.72 -8.67
N THR A 39 -5.44 19.02 -9.08
CA THR A 39 -5.09 19.44 -10.44
C THR A 39 -3.95 18.58 -10.92
N ILE A 40 -4.12 17.97 -12.09
CA ILE A 40 -3.10 17.14 -12.75
C ILE A 40 -2.79 17.81 -14.09
N THR A 41 -1.62 18.41 -14.21
CA THR A 41 -1.20 19.15 -15.41
C THR A 41 0.13 18.66 -15.95
N VAL A 42 0.28 18.62 -17.27
CA VAL A 42 1.57 18.34 -17.89
C VAL A 42 2.34 19.65 -18.05
N LYS A 43 3.54 19.71 -17.48
CA LYS A 43 4.50 20.82 -17.59
C LYS A 43 5.84 20.26 -18.05
N GLY A 44 6.15 20.42 -19.34
CA GLY A 44 7.35 19.83 -19.93
C GLY A 44 7.30 18.30 -19.94
N ASP A 45 8.32 17.68 -19.35
CA ASP A 45 8.46 16.22 -19.20
C ASP A 45 7.82 15.66 -17.92
N LYS A 46 7.21 16.53 -17.10
CA LYS A 46 6.56 16.16 -15.83
C LYS A 46 5.05 16.34 -15.87
N ARG A 47 4.37 15.42 -15.21
CA ARG A 47 2.98 15.59 -14.75
C ARG A 47 3.04 16.10 -13.32
N VAL A 48 2.53 17.31 -13.11
CA VAL A 48 2.48 17.98 -11.81
C VAL A 48 1.07 17.79 -11.22
N ILE A 49 1.02 17.23 -10.02
CA ILE A 49 -0.19 16.96 -9.25
C ILE A 49 -0.19 17.88 -8.03
N GLU A 50 -1.13 18.82 -8.00
CA GLU A 50 -1.37 19.70 -6.84
C GLU A 50 -2.67 19.28 -6.18
N SER A 51 -2.65 18.93 -4.88
CA SER A 51 -3.83 18.40 -4.19
C SER A 51 -3.93 18.81 -2.73
N ASN A 52 -5.16 18.94 -2.24
CA ASN A 52 -5.46 19.11 -0.81
C ASN A 52 -5.64 17.78 -0.05
N GLY A 53 -5.50 16.62 -0.70
CA GLY A 53 -5.56 15.31 -0.05
C GLY A 53 -6.92 14.93 0.56
N ILE A 54 -7.98 15.70 0.31
CA ILE A 54 -9.35 15.37 0.74
C ILE A 54 -9.95 14.38 -0.26
N PRO A 55 -10.46 13.21 0.13
CA PRO A 55 -11.09 12.29 -0.81
C PRO A 55 -12.36 12.89 -1.43
N ASP A 56 -12.71 12.46 -2.65
CA ASP A 56 -13.93 12.84 -3.37
C ASP A 56 -15.02 11.75 -3.32
N HIS A 57 -14.95 10.89 -2.31
CA HIS A 57 -15.90 9.83 -2.00
C HIS A 57 -16.23 9.86 -0.50
N MET A 58 -17.24 9.09 -0.10
CA MET A 58 -17.55 8.93 1.32
C MET A 58 -16.42 8.22 2.06
N VAL A 59 -16.25 8.55 3.34
CA VAL A 59 -15.25 7.98 4.24
C VAL A 59 -15.96 7.47 5.49
N ALA A 60 -15.28 6.67 6.31
CA ALA A 60 -15.78 6.46 7.66
C ALA A 60 -15.77 7.75 8.47
N THR A 61 -16.54 7.80 9.55
CA THR A 61 -16.38 8.86 10.54
C THR A 61 -14.98 8.75 11.19
N PHE A 62 -14.19 9.80 11.08
CA PHE A 62 -12.88 9.96 11.72
C PHE A 62 -12.92 11.19 12.65
N PRO A 63 -12.44 11.12 13.90
CA PRO A 63 -11.76 9.98 14.53
C PRO A 63 -12.70 8.81 14.86
N ASN A 64 -12.14 7.61 14.95
CA ASN A 64 -12.83 6.38 15.36
C ASN A 64 -11.98 5.56 16.34
N ARG A 65 -12.54 4.46 16.87
CA ARG A 65 -11.88 3.61 17.89
C ARG A 65 -10.49 3.08 17.48
N GLY A 66 -10.25 2.85 16.18
CA GLY A 66 -8.95 2.38 15.66
C GLY A 66 -8.06 3.50 15.12
N ASN A 67 -8.59 4.72 14.98
CA ASN A 67 -7.85 5.87 14.47
C ASN A 67 -8.29 7.17 15.17
N PRO A 68 -7.48 7.74 16.06
CA PRO A 68 -7.84 8.92 16.84
C PRO A 68 -7.73 10.25 16.07
N ASN A 69 -7.35 10.22 14.79
CA ASN A 69 -7.05 11.43 14.01
C ASN A 69 -8.25 11.85 13.16
N ALA A 70 -8.41 13.16 12.95
CA ALA A 70 -9.43 13.74 12.08
C ALA A 70 -8.82 14.12 10.72
N ILE A 71 -9.57 13.95 9.63
CA ILE A 71 -9.13 14.36 8.29
C ILE A 71 -8.97 15.88 8.24
N SER A 72 -7.89 16.37 7.63
CA SER A 72 -7.70 17.79 7.35
C SER A 72 -6.99 18.00 6.01
N GLU A 73 -7.14 19.19 5.42
CA GLU A 73 -6.50 19.52 4.16
C GLU A 73 -4.97 19.45 4.26
N GLN A 74 -4.37 18.92 3.21
CA GLN A 74 -2.93 18.84 3.02
C GLN A 74 -2.51 19.83 1.92
N LYS A 75 -1.20 19.95 1.67
CA LYS A 75 -0.66 20.78 0.59
C LYS A 75 0.34 19.99 -0.25
N TYR A 76 -0.18 19.07 -1.07
CA TYR A 76 0.65 18.24 -1.93
C TYR A 76 1.01 18.97 -3.23
N ARG A 77 2.29 18.87 -3.59
CA ARG A 77 2.80 19.17 -4.95
C ARG A 77 3.72 18.03 -5.36
N LEU A 78 3.17 17.10 -6.12
CA LEU A 78 3.83 15.87 -6.55
C LEU A 78 4.16 15.96 -8.04
N GLU A 79 5.24 15.32 -8.46
CA GLU A 79 5.65 15.27 -9.86
C GLU A 79 5.92 13.82 -10.26
N VAL A 80 5.50 13.44 -11.46
CA VAL A 80 5.85 12.15 -12.05
C VAL A 80 6.27 12.34 -13.50
N PRO A 81 7.18 11.54 -14.07
CA PRO A 81 7.54 11.66 -15.48
C PRO A 81 6.35 11.35 -16.38
N VAL A 82 6.19 12.12 -17.46
CA VAL A 82 5.15 11.87 -18.50
C VAL A 82 5.52 10.65 -19.34
N ARG A 83 6.82 10.36 -19.47
CA ARG A 83 7.39 9.22 -20.21
C ARG A 83 8.27 8.42 -19.25
N PRO A 84 7.68 7.62 -18.35
CA PRO A 84 8.46 6.79 -17.45
C PRO A 84 9.32 5.78 -18.24
N ALA A 85 10.55 5.56 -17.78
CA ALA A 85 11.46 4.59 -18.38
C ALA A 85 11.60 3.39 -17.45
N LEU A 86 11.63 2.19 -18.05
CA LEU A 86 11.98 0.97 -17.32
C LEU A 86 13.42 1.06 -16.84
N ARG A 87 13.67 0.60 -15.61
CA ARG A 87 14.99 0.51 -15.03
C ARG A 87 15.31 -0.95 -14.70
N GLU A 88 16.55 -1.36 -14.98
CA GLU A 88 17.05 -2.65 -14.51
C GLU A 88 17.36 -2.59 -13.02
N GLY A 89 16.94 -3.65 -12.30
CA GLY A 89 17.03 -3.73 -10.84
C GLY A 89 15.94 -2.93 -10.13
N ALA A 90 15.64 -3.33 -8.90
CA ALA A 90 14.67 -2.61 -8.08
C ALA A 90 15.20 -1.22 -7.73
N SER A 91 14.41 -0.17 -7.99
CA SER A 91 14.69 1.13 -7.39
C SER A 91 14.55 1.00 -5.86
N GLY A 92 15.62 1.39 -5.16
CA GLY A 92 15.72 1.23 -3.71
C GLY A 92 14.72 2.09 -2.93
N ARG A 93 14.36 1.55 -1.76
CA ARG A 93 13.53 2.07 -0.65
C ARG A 93 12.12 2.59 -1.03
N MET A 94 11.12 2.04 -0.34
CA MET A 94 9.75 2.56 -0.32
C MET A 94 9.76 4.05 0.09
N MET A 95 9.14 4.88 -0.75
CA MET A 95 8.99 6.31 -0.50
C MET A 95 7.92 6.55 0.59
N SER A 96 7.72 7.80 1.01
CA SER A 96 6.69 8.12 2.00
C SER A 96 5.28 7.89 1.45
N ALA A 97 5.05 8.19 0.18
CA ALA A 97 3.93 7.65 -0.57
C ALA A 97 4.48 6.85 -1.74
N TRP A 98 3.86 5.72 -2.05
CA TRP A 98 4.18 4.94 -3.24
C TRP A 98 3.64 5.61 -4.50
N GLY A 99 2.47 6.25 -4.43
CA GLY A 99 1.87 6.91 -5.58
C GLY A 99 0.75 7.86 -5.17
N VAL A 100 0.00 8.34 -6.14
CA VAL A 100 -1.14 9.23 -5.94
C VAL A 100 -2.33 8.79 -6.79
N ALA A 101 -3.50 8.72 -6.16
CA ALA A 101 -4.76 8.43 -6.81
C ALA A 101 -5.22 9.60 -7.69
N LEU A 102 -6.12 9.36 -8.63
CA LEU A 102 -6.65 10.41 -9.52
C LEU A 102 -7.42 11.51 -8.77
N ASN A 103 -7.91 11.24 -7.56
CA ASN A 103 -8.51 12.24 -6.68
C ASN A 103 -7.47 13.01 -5.84
N GLY A 104 -6.17 12.71 -5.96
CA GLY A 104 -5.11 13.41 -5.26
C GLY A 104 -4.79 12.90 -3.85
N VAL A 105 -5.47 11.86 -3.37
CA VAL A 105 -5.11 11.13 -2.15
C VAL A 105 -3.92 10.20 -2.44
N VAL A 106 -2.97 10.13 -1.51
CA VAL A 106 -1.76 9.32 -1.69
C VAL A 106 -1.98 7.84 -1.38
N PHE A 107 -1.27 6.99 -2.10
CA PHE A 107 -1.09 5.57 -1.79
C PHE A 107 0.10 5.42 -0.84
N ASP A 108 -0.13 4.98 0.39
CA ASP A 108 0.92 4.68 1.37
C ASP A 108 0.72 3.23 1.83
N PRO A 109 1.38 2.26 1.19
CA PRO A 109 1.11 0.86 1.44
C PRO A 109 1.71 0.37 2.76
N GLY A 110 2.72 1.07 3.28
CA GLY A 110 3.51 0.65 4.43
C GLY A 110 2.90 1.16 5.73
N THR A 111 3.22 0.48 6.84
CA THR A 111 2.88 0.99 8.17
C THR A 111 4.15 1.36 8.94
N ALA A 112 3.98 2.29 9.87
CA ALA A 112 4.97 2.59 10.89
C ALA A 112 4.96 1.58 12.06
N GLU A 113 4.00 0.67 12.07
CA GLU A 113 3.73 -0.24 13.18
C GLU A 113 4.67 -1.43 13.12
N VAL A 114 5.47 -1.60 14.17
CA VAL A 114 6.48 -2.65 14.27
C VAL A 114 6.09 -3.67 15.33
N TYR A 115 6.55 -4.91 15.14
CA TYR A 115 6.33 -6.00 16.09
C TYR A 115 6.64 -5.58 17.54
N ASN A 116 5.69 -5.87 18.45
CA ASN A 116 5.76 -5.57 19.88
C ASN A 116 6.09 -4.11 20.25
N ASP A 117 5.68 -3.12 19.43
CA ASP A 117 6.02 -1.71 19.63
C ASP A 117 7.55 -1.48 19.77
N GLY A 118 8.34 -2.31 19.08
CA GLY A 118 9.80 -2.27 19.10
C GLY A 118 10.41 -1.05 18.42
N ASP A 119 11.71 -1.14 18.11
CA ASP A 119 12.41 -0.07 17.39
C ASP A 119 11.87 0.06 15.95
N ARG A 120 11.70 1.30 15.46
CA ARG A 120 11.19 1.57 14.11
C ARG A 120 12.14 1.15 12.97
N SER A 121 13.37 0.77 13.29
CA SER A 121 14.31 0.13 12.36
C SER A 121 14.12 -1.38 12.25
N SER A 122 13.24 -1.98 13.07
CA SER A 122 12.84 -3.37 12.93
C SER A 122 12.24 -3.60 11.54
N PRO A 123 12.64 -4.67 10.84
CA PRO A 123 12.09 -4.95 9.52
C PRO A 123 10.68 -5.59 9.61
N TRP A 124 10.23 -5.98 10.81
CA TRP A 124 8.93 -6.62 11.05
C TRP A 124 7.83 -5.57 11.24
N HIS A 125 7.39 -5.01 10.12
CA HIS A 125 6.26 -4.08 10.07
C HIS A 125 4.94 -4.82 9.80
N TYR A 126 3.89 -4.42 10.49
CA TYR A 126 2.56 -5.00 10.30
C TYR A 126 1.93 -4.56 8.98
N GLU A 127 1.20 -5.44 8.33
CA GLU A 127 0.39 -5.11 7.15
C GLU A 127 -0.94 -4.51 7.57
N ALA A 128 -1.27 -3.31 7.09
CA ALA A 128 -2.49 -2.59 7.49
C ALA A 128 -3.77 -3.40 7.26
N LEU A 129 -3.83 -4.13 6.14
CA LEU A 129 -5.00 -4.90 5.70
C LEU A 129 -5.01 -6.35 6.16
N MET A 130 -3.92 -6.84 6.75
CA MET A 130 -3.77 -8.26 7.12
C MET A 130 -3.32 -8.47 8.55
N SER A 131 -3.02 -7.41 9.31
CA SER A 131 -2.64 -7.53 10.72
C SER A 131 -3.74 -8.29 11.48
N ASN A 132 -3.36 -9.42 12.05
CA ASN A 132 -4.21 -10.36 12.80
C ASN A 132 -5.13 -9.66 13.83
N THR A 133 -6.40 -10.08 13.91
CA THR A 133 -7.44 -9.53 14.80
C THR A 133 -7.32 -9.93 16.27
N GLU A 134 -6.62 -11.03 16.58
CA GLU A 134 -6.27 -11.50 17.92
C GLU A 134 -5.08 -10.72 18.52
N MET A 135 -4.03 -10.46 17.73
CA MET A 135 -2.85 -9.70 18.16
C MET A 135 -3.02 -8.19 18.01
N GLY A 136 -3.92 -7.74 17.13
CA GLY A 136 -3.99 -6.35 16.70
C GLY A 136 -2.79 -5.95 15.82
N THR A 137 -2.74 -4.67 15.45
CA THR A 137 -1.60 -4.12 14.73
C THR A 137 -0.41 -3.88 15.64
N THR A 138 -0.60 -3.66 16.94
CA THR A 138 0.46 -3.72 17.97
C THR A 138 -0.17 -4.01 19.35
N PRO A 139 0.60 -4.29 20.42
CA PRO A 139 0.05 -4.37 21.78
C PRO A 139 -0.77 -3.13 22.21
N LYS A 140 -0.48 -1.95 21.64
CA LYS A 140 -1.23 -0.70 21.85
C LYS A 140 -2.43 -0.54 20.92
N ILE A 141 -2.37 -1.08 19.70
CA ILE A 141 -3.44 -0.98 18.69
C ILE A 141 -4.09 -2.36 18.48
N LYS A 142 -4.92 -2.77 19.45
CA LYS A 142 -5.54 -4.11 19.45
C LYS A 142 -6.69 -4.30 18.45
N VAL A 143 -7.20 -3.20 17.88
CA VAL A 143 -8.44 -3.20 17.08
C VAL A 143 -8.20 -2.95 15.58
N GLY A 144 -6.95 -2.98 15.13
CA GLY A 144 -6.56 -2.55 13.79
C GLY A 144 -6.44 -1.02 13.66
N LEU A 145 -5.90 -0.57 12.53
CA LEU A 145 -5.60 0.85 12.24
C LEU A 145 -6.83 1.75 11.98
N GLY A 146 -8.05 1.23 12.20
CA GLY A 146 -9.30 1.97 11.98
C GLY A 146 -9.58 2.28 10.51
N LEU A 147 -9.16 1.40 9.60
CA LEU A 147 -9.37 1.53 8.16
C LEU A 147 -10.86 1.54 7.80
N ASP A 148 -11.23 2.31 6.79
CA ASP A 148 -12.57 2.30 6.20
C ASP A 148 -12.68 1.36 4.99
N GLN A 149 -13.87 1.26 4.40
CA GLN A 149 -14.15 0.46 3.19
C GLN A 149 -13.34 0.87 1.96
N ASN A 150 -12.71 2.05 1.97
CA ASN A 150 -11.78 2.47 0.91
C ASN A 150 -10.34 2.03 1.22
N HIS A 151 -10.15 1.18 2.22
CA HIS A 151 -8.84 0.75 2.73
C HIS A 151 -7.97 1.94 3.16
N GLY A 152 -8.59 3.03 3.59
CA GLY A 152 -7.91 4.25 3.99
C GLY A 152 -8.09 4.58 5.46
N HIS A 153 -7.16 5.38 5.99
CA HIS A 153 -7.27 5.98 7.31
C HIS A 153 -6.43 7.27 7.41
N VAL A 154 -6.40 7.87 8.60
CA VAL A 154 -5.89 9.23 8.82
C VAL A 154 -4.61 9.22 9.66
N GLN A 155 -3.56 9.93 9.20
CA GLN A 155 -2.34 10.11 9.98
C GLN A 155 -2.49 11.21 11.05
N PRO A 156 -1.58 11.31 12.05
CA PRO A 156 -1.65 12.33 13.10
C PRO A 156 -1.68 13.79 12.61
N ASN A 157 -1.23 14.06 11.39
CA ASN A 157 -1.29 15.38 10.74
C ASN A 157 -2.61 15.62 9.98
N GLY A 158 -3.55 14.67 10.03
CA GLY A 158 -4.82 14.71 9.34
C GLY A 158 -4.80 14.24 7.88
N ALA A 159 -3.68 13.71 7.36
CA ALA A 159 -3.63 13.17 6.01
C ALA A 159 -4.39 11.84 5.91
N TYR A 160 -5.50 11.85 5.17
CA TYR A 160 -6.16 10.63 4.71
C TYR A 160 -5.33 9.99 3.58
N HIS A 161 -5.15 8.67 3.61
CA HIS A 161 -4.33 7.92 2.65
C HIS A 161 -4.80 6.46 2.55
N TYR A 162 -4.47 5.80 1.43
CA TYR A 162 -4.90 4.42 1.16
C TYR A 162 -3.77 3.40 1.39
N HIS A 163 -4.13 2.28 2.03
CA HIS A 163 -3.32 1.06 2.16
C HIS A 163 -3.72 -0.03 1.15
N GLY A 164 -4.83 0.14 0.44
CA GLY A 164 -5.34 -0.78 -0.57
C GLY A 164 -6.21 -0.09 -1.62
N ILE A 165 -7.08 -0.86 -2.27
CA ILE A 165 -7.96 -0.36 -3.34
C ILE A 165 -8.92 0.69 -2.79
N PRO A 166 -8.92 1.93 -3.30
CA PRO A 166 -9.88 2.94 -2.87
C PRO A 166 -11.26 2.61 -3.46
N THR A 167 -12.02 1.76 -2.77
CA THR A 167 -13.24 1.09 -3.28
C THR A 167 -14.22 2.06 -3.94
N LEU A 168 -14.64 3.13 -3.25
CA LEU A 168 -15.61 4.07 -3.81
C LEU A 168 -15.02 4.95 -4.92
N LEU A 169 -13.71 5.21 -4.91
CA LEU A 169 -13.03 5.86 -6.04
C LEU A 169 -13.04 4.92 -7.26
N PHE A 170 -12.67 3.65 -7.05
CA PHE A 170 -12.67 2.65 -8.11
C PHE A 170 -14.07 2.46 -8.69
N GLU A 171 -15.11 2.31 -7.88
CA GLU A 171 -16.50 2.19 -8.34
C GLU A 171 -16.95 3.39 -9.16
N ARG A 172 -16.65 4.61 -8.70
CA ARG A 172 -17.01 5.84 -9.43
C ARG A 172 -16.29 5.93 -10.76
N LEU A 173 -14.98 5.69 -10.79
CA LEU A 173 -14.19 5.68 -12.03
C LEU A 173 -14.62 4.51 -12.93
N SER A 174 -15.01 3.39 -12.32
CA SER A 174 -15.39 2.19 -13.05
C SER A 174 -16.79 2.31 -13.65
N GLY A 175 -17.63 3.18 -13.09
CA GLY A 175 -19.07 3.24 -13.37
C GLY A 175 -19.85 2.06 -12.75
N GLY A 176 -19.23 1.32 -11.83
CA GLY A 176 -19.75 0.06 -11.30
C GLY A 176 -19.50 -1.15 -12.21
N ASP A 177 -18.89 -0.95 -13.39
CA ASP A 177 -18.70 -2.00 -14.39
C ASP A 177 -17.36 -2.73 -14.24
N LYS A 178 -17.32 -3.98 -14.72
CA LYS A 178 -16.07 -4.72 -14.92
C LYS A 178 -15.30 -4.10 -16.09
N LYS A 179 -14.39 -3.17 -15.79
CA LYS A 179 -13.48 -2.58 -16.77
C LYS A 179 -12.06 -2.35 -16.23
N MET A 180 -11.09 -2.32 -17.13
CA MET A 180 -9.72 -1.89 -16.80
C MET A 180 -9.75 -0.40 -16.47
N THR A 181 -9.60 -0.06 -15.19
CA THR A 181 -9.81 1.30 -14.67
C THR A 181 -8.52 1.85 -14.11
N GLN A 182 -8.01 2.94 -14.70
CA GLN A 182 -6.89 3.67 -14.13
C GLN A 182 -7.36 4.38 -12.86
N VAL A 183 -6.66 4.17 -11.75
CA VAL A 183 -6.98 4.78 -10.43
C VAL A 183 -5.91 5.77 -9.97
N GLY A 184 -4.74 5.81 -10.61
CA GLY A 184 -3.70 6.78 -10.27
C GLY A 184 -2.40 6.68 -11.05
N TRP A 185 -1.35 7.26 -10.48
CA TRP A 185 0.02 7.25 -10.96
C TRP A 185 0.97 6.82 -9.83
N ALA A 186 1.88 5.91 -10.14
CA ALA A 186 2.99 5.58 -9.23
C ALA A 186 4.02 6.71 -9.24
N ALA A 187 4.84 6.83 -8.20
CA ALA A 187 5.85 7.87 -8.09
C ALA A 187 6.86 7.86 -9.25
N ASP A 188 7.05 6.72 -9.92
CA ASP A 188 7.93 6.58 -11.09
C ASP A 188 7.24 6.93 -12.42
N GLY A 189 5.96 7.31 -12.40
CA GLY A 189 5.18 7.80 -13.53
C GLY A 189 4.43 6.74 -14.34
N PHE A 190 4.56 5.46 -14.03
CA PHE A 190 3.69 4.46 -14.67
C PHE A 190 2.25 4.55 -14.12
N PRO A 191 1.24 4.30 -14.98
CA PRO A 191 -0.15 4.31 -14.58
C PRO A 191 -0.47 3.14 -13.63
N VAL A 192 -1.42 3.35 -12.73
CA VAL A 192 -1.89 2.38 -11.75
C VAL A 192 -3.33 2.04 -12.05
N TYR A 193 -3.62 0.75 -12.24
CA TYR A 193 -4.97 0.21 -12.45
C TYR A 193 -5.41 -0.58 -11.22
N ALA A 194 -6.72 -0.77 -11.05
CA ALA A 194 -7.25 -1.60 -9.98
C ALA A 194 -7.96 -2.84 -10.52
N ILE A 195 -7.65 -3.99 -9.91
CA ILE A 195 -8.33 -5.29 -10.04
C ILE A 195 -8.21 -5.95 -11.43
N TYR A 196 -8.64 -5.27 -12.50
CA TYR A 196 -8.81 -5.87 -13.82
C TYR A 196 -7.80 -5.36 -14.84
N ALA A 197 -7.36 -6.27 -15.70
CA ALA A 197 -6.67 -5.96 -16.95
C ALA A 197 -7.00 -7.02 -18.02
N PHE A 198 -6.61 -6.76 -19.28
CA PHE A 198 -6.83 -7.68 -20.40
C PHE A 198 -6.17 -9.04 -20.18
N ALA A 199 -6.88 -10.15 -20.35
CA ALA A 199 -6.33 -11.49 -20.13
C ALA A 199 -5.08 -11.73 -20.99
N LYS A 200 -5.12 -11.28 -22.24
CA LYS A 200 -3.95 -11.17 -23.11
C LYS A 200 -3.47 -9.72 -23.09
N SER A 201 -2.28 -9.48 -22.55
CA SER A 201 -1.79 -8.12 -22.29
C SER A 201 -1.63 -7.25 -23.54
N GLU A 202 -1.48 -7.85 -24.72
CA GLU A 202 -1.30 -7.13 -26.00
C GLU A 202 -2.60 -6.98 -26.82
N ASP A 203 -3.69 -7.62 -26.38
CA ASP A 203 -4.95 -7.64 -27.12
C ASP A 203 -6.06 -6.92 -26.34
N PRO A 204 -6.43 -5.68 -26.73
CA PRO A 204 -7.47 -4.91 -26.05
C PRO A 204 -8.88 -5.45 -26.29
N LYS A 205 -9.04 -6.46 -27.17
CA LYS A 205 -10.31 -7.17 -27.38
C LYS A 205 -10.39 -8.45 -26.56
N SER A 206 -9.31 -8.84 -25.89
CA SER A 206 -9.35 -9.99 -24.99
C SER A 206 -10.22 -9.69 -23.78
N GLU A 207 -10.77 -10.75 -23.20
CA GLU A 207 -11.58 -10.64 -22.00
C GLU A 207 -10.82 -9.99 -20.84
N LEU A 208 -11.54 -9.33 -19.94
CA LEU A 208 -10.94 -8.81 -18.72
C LEU A 208 -10.82 -9.90 -17.66
N LYS A 209 -9.66 -9.97 -17.03
CA LYS A 209 -9.35 -10.89 -15.95
C LYS A 209 -8.98 -10.11 -14.68
N LYS A 210 -9.40 -10.62 -13.52
CA LYS A 210 -8.92 -10.14 -12.22
C LYS A 210 -7.46 -10.56 -12.08
N MET A 211 -6.55 -9.59 -11.97
CA MET A 211 -5.12 -9.84 -11.91
C MET A 211 -4.74 -10.45 -10.56
N LYS A 212 -4.02 -11.57 -10.61
CA LYS A 212 -3.52 -12.26 -9.42
C LYS A 212 -2.10 -11.82 -9.10
N SER A 213 -1.82 -11.58 -7.82
CA SER A 213 -0.45 -11.32 -7.35
C SER A 213 0.41 -12.57 -7.50
N SER A 214 1.69 -12.35 -7.82
CA SER A 214 2.71 -13.42 -7.80
C SER A 214 3.39 -13.56 -6.43
N TYR A 215 2.87 -12.90 -5.40
CA TYR A 215 3.29 -13.12 -4.03
C TYR A 215 2.43 -14.19 -3.35
N ARG A 216 3.04 -14.96 -2.45
CA ARG A 216 2.34 -15.91 -1.59
C ARG A 216 2.93 -15.89 -0.18
N LEU A 217 2.22 -16.43 0.79
CA LEU A 217 2.78 -16.68 2.12
C LEU A 217 3.93 -17.68 2.03
N LYS A 218 4.99 -17.40 2.78
CA LYS A 218 6.07 -18.34 3.03
C LYS A 218 5.55 -19.52 3.85
N THR A 219 6.12 -20.70 3.65
CA THR A 219 5.74 -21.93 4.36
C THR A 219 6.58 -22.19 5.61
N ASP A 220 7.80 -21.66 5.63
CA ASP A 220 8.76 -21.86 6.71
C ASP A 220 8.37 -21.03 7.94
N ASP A 221 8.72 -21.51 9.13
CA ASP A 221 8.51 -20.74 10.35
C ASP A 221 9.32 -19.45 10.33
N ARG A 222 8.80 -18.38 10.92
CA ARG A 222 9.50 -17.09 11.00
C ARG A 222 10.83 -17.19 11.76
N GLY A 223 10.97 -18.18 12.66
CA GLY A 223 12.21 -18.48 13.36
C GLY A 223 12.63 -17.41 14.38
N GLY A 224 11.72 -16.54 14.78
CA GLY A 224 11.99 -15.47 15.74
C GLY A 224 12.13 -15.94 17.19
N ASP A 225 12.41 -14.99 18.08
CA ASP A 225 12.56 -15.18 19.53
C ASP A 225 11.27 -14.90 20.33
N GLY A 226 10.23 -14.40 19.67
CA GLY A 226 8.95 -14.00 20.26
C GLY A 226 9.05 -12.72 21.10
N LYS A 227 10.20 -12.03 21.07
CA LYS A 227 10.46 -10.80 21.84
C LYS A 227 10.71 -9.63 20.89
N THR A 228 11.76 -9.75 20.09
CA THR A 228 12.19 -8.75 19.11
C THR A 228 11.80 -9.12 17.68
N THR A 229 11.55 -10.42 17.46
CA THR A 229 11.16 -10.98 16.17
C THR A 229 9.98 -11.94 16.36
N PRO A 230 8.96 -11.90 15.48
CA PRO A 230 7.80 -12.77 15.60
C PRO A 230 8.17 -14.24 15.38
N THR A 231 7.53 -15.12 16.14
CA THR A 231 7.61 -16.58 16.01
C THR A 231 6.44 -17.13 15.20
N GLY A 232 6.48 -18.43 14.93
CA GLY A 232 5.35 -19.17 14.37
C GLY A 232 5.28 -19.08 12.85
N LYS A 233 4.22 -19.67 12.30
CA LYS A 233 3.99 -19.69 10.85
C LYS A 233 3.62 -18.30 10.32
N PRO A 234 4.10 -17.92 9.12
CA PRO A 234 3.65 -16.75 8.39
C PRO A 234 2.13 -16.77 8.20
N ASP A 235 1.46 -15.73 8.69
CA ASP A 235 0.00 -15.56 8.62
C ASP A 235 -0.42 -14.30 7.86
N GLY A 236 0.55 -13.57 7.29
CA GLY A 236 0.32 -12.35 6.53
C GLY A 236 0.22 -11.10 7.40
N SER A 237 0.36 -11.22 8.71
CA SER A 237 0.41 -10.06 9.61
C SER A 237 1.56 -9.11 9.28
N PHE A 238 2.64 -9.60 8.65
CA PHE A 238 3.80 -8.80 8.27
C PHE A 238 4.09 -8.91 6.78
N GLY A 239 4.60 -7.84 6.16
CA GLY A 239 5.00 -7.90 4.75
C GLY A 239 6.11 -8.93 4.49
N LEU A 240 6.95 -9.19 5.51
CA LEU A 240 7.98 -10.23 5.49
C LEU A 240 7.45 -11.66 5.48
N ASP A 241 6.16 -11.87 5.75
CA ASP A 241 5.52 -13.18 5.65
C ASP A 241 5.37 -13.65 4.19
N PHE A 242 5.49 -12.72 3.23
CA PHE A 242 5.29 -13.01 1.82
C PHE A 242 6.61 -13.18 1.07
N GLU A 243 6.58 -14.01 0.04
CA GLU A 243 7.65 -14.16 -0.96
C GLU A 243 7.09 -14.00 -2.36
N TYR A 244 7.90 -13.43 -3.26
CA TYR A 244 7.58 -13.42 -4.70
C TYR A 244 7.93 -14.77 -5.32
N VAL A 245 7.02 -15.30 -6.13
CA VAL A 245 7.23 -16.53 -6.90
C VAL A 245 6.89 -16.25 -8.37
N ALA A 246 7.92 -16.29 -9.22
CA ALA A 246 7.75 -16.03 -10.64
C ALA A 246 6.71 -16.97 -11.26
N GLY A 247 5.74 -16.40 -11.98
CA GLY A 247 4.67 -17.14 -12.64
C GLY A 247 3.55 -17.67 -11.72
N HIS A 248 3.56 -17.37 -10.42
CA HIS A 248 2.48 -17.78 -9.51
C HIS A 248 1.15 -17.05 -9.78
N GLY A 249 1.24 -15.79 -10.21
CA GLY A 249 0.13 -14.95 -10.60
C GLY A 249 0.37 -14.31 -11.97
N ASP A 250 -0.33 -13.19 -12.22
CA ASP A 250 -0.31 -12.46 -13.49
C ASP A 250 0.71 -11.31 -13.51
N LEU A 251 1.24 -10.94 -12.34
CA LEU A 251 2.04 -9.73 -12.14
C LEU A 251 3.50 -10.07 -11.84
N ASP A 252 4.42 -9.20 -12.23
CA ASP A 252 5.83 -9.32 -11.91
C ASP A 252 6.13 -8.96 -10.44
N GLU A 253 7.39 -9.04 -10.02
CA GLU A 253 7.79 -8.76 -8.64
C GLU A 253 7.50 -7.31 -8.19
N PHE A 254 7.23 -6.42 -9.14
CA PHE A 254 6.92 -5.02 -8.90
C PHE A 254 5.40 -4.77 -8.82
N GLY A 255 4.57 -5.81 -8.94
CA GLY A 255 3.12 -5.69 -8.89
C GLY A 255 2.51 -5.11 -10.17
N GLY A 256 3.15 -5.32 -11.32
CA GLY A 256 2.68 -4.83 -12.60
C GLY A 256 3.05 -5.75 -13.76
N ARG A 257 2.75 -5.30 -14.98
CA ARG A 257 3.15 -5.96 -16.23
C ARG A 257 3.10 -4.99 -17.40
N SER A 258 3.64 -5.40 -18.55
CA SER A 258 3.54 -4.65 -19.81
C SER A 258 2.35 -5.09 -20.64
N GLY A 259 1.67 -4.13 -21.27
CA GLY A 259 0.55 -4.40 -22.18
C GLY A 259 -0.17 -3.13 -22.60
N VAL A 260 -1.18 -3.28 -23.46
CA VAL A 260 -2.08 -2.20 -23.86
C VAL A 260 -3.06 -1.87 -22.73
N THR A 261 -3.47 -0.61 -22.68
CA THR A 261 -4.53 -0.11 -21.78
C THR A 261 -5.43 0.86 -22.53
N PRO A 262 -6.61 1.24 -22.00
CA PRO A 262 -7.47 2.23 -22.65
C PRO A 262 -6.76 3.56 -22.94
N GLU A 263 -5.92 4.03 -22.03
CA GLU A 263 -5.19 5.29 -22.14
C GLU A 263 -3.88 5.15 -22.93
N PHE A 264 -3.33 3.93 -23.01
CA PHE A 264 -2.06 3.62 -23.66
C PHE A 264 -2.22 2.46 -24.67
N PRO A 265 -2.87 2.72 -25.83
CA PRO A 265 -3.18 1.67 -26.82
C PRO A 265 -1.94 1.12 -27.54
N LYS A 266 -0.80 1.81 -27.47
CA LYS A 266 0.50 1.33 -27.98
C LYS A 266 1.27 0.48 -26.99
N GLY A 267 0.73 0.27 -25.79
CA GLY A 267 1.38 -0.44 -24.71
C GLY A 267 2.15 0.47 -23.76
N THR A 268 2.16 0.09 -22.49
CA THR A 268 3.00 0.63 -21.42
C THR A 268 3.27 -0.46 -20.39
N TYR A 269 4.26 -0.27 -19.53
CA TYR A 269 4.24 -0.94 -18.23
C TYR A 269 3.19 -0.26 -17.33
N TYR A 270 2.47 -1.03 -16.55
CA TYR A 270 1.48 -0.52 -15.61
C TYR A 270 1.45 -1.39 -14.35
N TYR A 271 1.14 -0.74 -13.23
CA TYR A 271 0.89 -1.42 -11.96
C TYR A 271 -0.57 -1.82 -11.84
N VAL A 272 -0.82 -2.86 -11.05
CA VAL A 272 -2.17 -3.29 -10.71
C VAL A 272 -2.30 -3.41 -9.20
N MET A 273 -3.25 -2.69 -8.62
CA MET A 273 -3.70 -2.87 -7.25
C MET A 273 -4.55 -4.13 -7.18
N THR A 274 -4.23 -5.01 -6.22
CA THR A 274 -4.84 -6.32 -6.07
C THR A 274 -5.63 -6.43 -4.77
N GLU A 275 -6.55 -7.38 -4.72
CA GLU A 275 -7.26 -7.76 -3.48
C GLU A 275 -6.41 -8.68 -2.59
N GLU A 276 -5.24 -9.09 -3.09
CA GLU A 276 -4.25 -9.91 -2.38
C GLU A 276 -2.98 -9.09 -2.17
N TYR A 277 -2.12 -9.53 -1.24
CA TYR A 277 -0.82 -8.89 -1.04
C TYR A 277 0.05 -8.92 -2.32
N PRO A 278 0.76 -7.83 -2.67
CA PRO A 278 0.78 -6.53 -2.02
C PRO A 278 -0.32 -5.62 -2.61
N PHE A 279 -1.42 -5.42 -1.87
CA PHE A 279 -2.63 -4.69 -2.27
C PHE A 279 -2.36 -3.41 -3.07
N ILE A 280 -1.37 -2.66 -2.60
CA ILE A 280 -0.62 -1.66 -3.36
C ILE A 280 0.81 -2.19 -3.52
N PRO A 281 1.41 -2.12 -4.74
CA PRO A 281 2.76 -2.61 -4.95
C PRO A 281 3.84 -2.00 -4.05
N ARG A 282 4.94 -2.74 -3.86
CA ARG A 282 6.00 -2.40 -2.88
C ARG A 282 7.29 -1.83 -3.48
N LYS A 283 7.42 -1.85 -4.80
CA LYS A 283 8.63 -1.49 -5.53
C LYS A 283 8.27 -0.62 -6.73
N PHE A 284 9.28 0.03 -7.33
CA PHE A 284 9.12 0.70 -8.61
C PHE A 284 9.99 0.09 -9.70
N LYS A 285 9.38 -0.13 -10.85
CA LYS A 285 9.95 -0.55 -12.13
C LYS A 285 10.71 0.58 -12.83
N GLY A 286 10.34 1.84 -12.56
CA GLY A 286 11.04 3.03 -13.02
C GLY A 286 11.84 3.70 -11.91
N THR A 287 12.13 4.99 -12.10
CA THR A 287 12.76 5.83 -11.07
C THR A 287 11.71 6.72 -10.41
N PRO A 288 11.40 6.51 -9.12
CA PRO A 288 10.40 7.32 -8.42
C PRO A 288 10.87 8.76 -8.27
N ASP A 289 9.94 9.70 -8.41
CA ASP A 289 10.22 11.12 -8.24
C ASP A 289 10.42 11.47 -6.75
N PRO A 290 11.45 12.26 -6.41
CA PRO A 290 11.71 12.68 -5.03
C PRO A 290 10.57 13.45 -4.35
N SER A 291 9.62 14.03 -5.10
CA SER A 291 8.45 14.71 -4.50
C SER A 291 7.61 13.80 -3.60
N PHE A 292 7.71 12.47 -3.78
CA PHE A 292 7.03 11.47 -2.97
C PHE A 292 7.75 11.13 -1.66
N SER A 293 8.91 11.74 -1.40
CA SER A 293 9.66 11.53 -0.15
C SER A 293 9.13 12.42 0.98
N LYS A 294 9.25 11.93 2.22
CA LYS A 294 8.83 12.63 3.43
C LYS A 294 9.33 14.07 3.53
N GLN A 295 10.56 14.31 3.07
CA GLN A 295 11.24 15.59 3.21
C GLN A 295 10.74 16.62 2.19
N ARG A 296 10.06 16.17 1.13
CA ARG A 296 9.58 17.01 0.02
C ARG A 296 8.06 17.12 -0.02
N MET A 297 7.35 16.15 0.57
CA MET A 297 6.02 16.42 1.09
C MET A 297 6.13 17.41 2.27
N ASP A 298 5.07 18.16 2.55
CA ASP A 298 5.03 19.13 3.66
C ASP A 298 5.75 18.57 4.91
N PRO A 299 6.58 19.34 5.66
CA PRO A 299 7.20 18.85 6.90
C PRO A 299 6.19 18.29 7.93
N HIS A 300 4.90 18.59 7.78
CA HIS A 300 3.80 17.97 8.53
C HIS A 300 3.22 16.70 7.89
N ALA A 301 3.49 16.39 6.62
CA ALA A 301 3.20 15.13 5.92
C ALA A 301 4.08 13.99 6.47
N ASN A 302 3.89 13.65 7.74
CA ASN A 302 4.31 12.35 8.23
C ASN A 302 3.47 11.33 7.47
N LEU A 303 4.05 10.68 6.45
CA LEU A 303 3.58 9.41 5.92
C LEU A 303 4.48 8.27 6.41
N GLY A 304 3.93 7.08 6.57
CA GLY A 304 4.47 5.95 7.33
C GLY A 304 5.53 5.14 6.57
N GLY A 305 6.52 5.82 5.98
CA GLY A 305 7.54 5.15 5.17
C GLY A 305 8.37 4.13 5.96
N GLN A 306 8.49 2.91 5.43
CA GLN A 306 9.33 1.85 5.99
C GLN A 306 10.81 2.25 5.92
N GLY A 307 11.46 2.34 7.08
CA GLY A 307 12.87 2.65 7.20
C GLY A 307 13.73 1.41 7.30
N GLY A 308 14.36 1.01 6.19
CA GLY A 308 15.47 0.05 6.24
C GLY A 308 16.71 0.64 6.93
N PRO A 309 17.56 -0.19 7.54
CA PRO A 309 18.69 0.25 8.36
C PRO A 309 19.78 0.87 7.47
N GLY A 310 20.00 2.18 7.61
CA GLY A 310 21.07 2.84 6.87
C GLY A 310 20.94 4.35 6.78
N ALA A 311 21.03 5.07 7.91
CA ALA A 311 21.46 6.46 7.92
C ALA A 311 22.02 6.82 9.30
N LYS A 312 23.32 6.56 9.50
CA LYS A 312 24.08 7.30 10.51
C LYS A 312 24.25 8.74 10.02
N GLY A 313 23.89 9.69 10.87
CA GLY A 313 24.19 11.13 10.73
C GLY A 313 22.94 11.95 10.98
N GLY A 314 22.83 12.80 11.99
CA GLY A 314 23.79 13.26 12.97
C GLY A 314 23.27 14.60 13.49
N LYS A 315 23.06 14.71 14.81
CA LYS A 315 23.30 15.92 15.62
C LYS A 315 22.92 15.59 17.06
N LYS A 316 23.95 15.30 17.86
CA LYS A 316 23.88 15.43 19.32
C LYS A 316 23.53 16.89 19.62
N GLY A 317 22.37 17.13 20.22
CA GLY A 317 22.07 18.42 20.84
C GLY A 317 23.11 18.68 21.93
N LYS A 318 23.89 19.75 21.75
CA LYS A 318 24.76 20.28 22.80
C LYS A 318 23.87 20.72 23.97
N LYS A 319 24.06 20.12 25.14
CA LYS A 319 23.60 20.69 26.41
C LYS A 319 24.32 22.03 26.60
N GLY A 320 23.55 23.11 26.73
CA GLY A 320 24.09 24.41 27.14
C GLY A 320 24.65 24.33 28.57
N PRO A 321 25.69 25.10 28.90
CA PRO A 321 26.24 25.13 30.25
C PRO A 321 25.26 25.83 31.22
N PRO A 322 25.28 25.48 32.52
CA PRO A 322 24.45 26.15 33.52
C PRO A 322 24.93 27.59 33.75
N PRO A 323 24.04 28.53 34.10
CA PRO A 323 24.44 29.89 34.42
C PRO A 323 25.09 29.92 35.81
N GLU A 324 26.39 30.19 35.85
CA GLU A 324 27.06 30.69 37.06
C GLU A 324 26.72 32.17 37.26
N GLY A 325 26.29 32.49 38.47
CA GLY A 325 25.93 33.84 38.88
C GLY A 325 27.14 34.72 39.20
N ALA A 326 26.85 36.01 39.33
CA ALA A 326 27.65 37.03 40.02
C ALA A 326 26.80 38.31 40.14
N PRO A 327 27.14 39.28 41.02
CA PRO A 327 27.93 39.18 42.25
C PRO A 327 27.26 39.91 43.45
N LYS A 328 27.69 39.56 44.67
CA LYS A 328 28.25 40.48 45.67
C LYS A 328 29.26 39.71 46.52
#